data_AF-A0AAE3KFQ7-F1
#
_entry.id   AF-A0AAE3KFQ7-F1
#
_cell.length_a   1.000
_cell.length_b   1.000
_cell.length_c   1.000
_cell.angle_alpha   90.00
_cell.angle_beta   90.00
_cell.angle_gamma   90.00
#
_symmetry.space_group_name_H-M   'P 1'
#
loop_
_entity.id
_entity.type
_entity.pdbx_description
1 polymer ?
#
loop_
_entity_poly.entity_id
_entity_poly.type
_entity_poly.pdbx_seq_one_letter_code
_entity_poly.pdbx_strand_id
1 'polypeptide(L)'
;MTETPLDPRIGLLASGRHYAYPQGHAAEPVIGTREEVEAALGLRIAAPASKPARSPGGRAKDAPAPLRRFRVVVRFEYPAWDLHEGIAYEGIEAVSRAEANAIVRRRARDDGHLGVGQGRAWLTATEEE
;
A
#
# COMPACT_ATOMS: atom_id res chain seq x y z
N MET A 1 -11.63 33.03 22.89
CA MET A 1 -11.12 31.79 22.26
C MET A 1 -11.28 31.96 20.76
N THR A 2 -10.20 32.27 20.04
CA THR A 2 -10.24 32.45 18.58
C THR A 2 -10.15 31.07 17.91
N GLU A 3 -11.30 30.47 17.63
CA GLU A 3 -11.39 29.24 16.85
C GLU A 3 -10.94 29.56 15.42
N THR A 4 -9.79 29.04 15.00
CA THR A 4 -9.28 29.30 13.65
C THR A 4 -10.22 28.61 12.67
N PRO A 5 -10.90 29.34 11.76
CA PRO A 5 -11.85 28.74 10.84
C PRO A 5 -11.16 27.66 10.00
N LEU A 6 -11.83 26.53 9.81
CA LEU A 6 -11.33 25.43 8.98
C LEU A 6 -11.33 25.86 7.51
N ASP A 7 -10.28 25.49 6.77
CA ASP A 7 -10.20 25.82 5.34
C ASP A 7 -11.33 25.13 4.55
N PRO A 8 -12.02 25.83 3.63
CA PRO A 8 -13.14 25.28 2.87
C PRO A 8 -12.78 24.09 1.97
N ARG A 9 -11.48 23.84 1.71
CA ARG A 9 -10.99 22.66 0.96
C ARG A 9 -10.85 21.41 1.84
N ILE A 10 -11.04 21.54 3.15
CA ILE A 10 -10.92 20.46 4.12
C ILE A 10 -12.30 20.00 4.57
N GLY A 11 -12.60 18.72 4.34
CA GLY A 11 -13.79 18.07 4.86
C GLY A 11 -13.54 17.41 6.22
N LEU A 12 -14.60 17.25 7.00
CA LEU A 12 -14.61 16.48 8.25
C LEU A 12 -15.39 15.18 8.05
N LEU A 13 -14.79 14.05 8.38
CA LEU A 13 -15.45 12.75 8.39
C LEU A 13 -16.22 12.56 9.70
N ALA A 14 -17.26 11.73 9.68
CA ALA A 14 -18.02 11.35 10.88
C ALA A 14 -17.16 10.71 11.98
N SER A 15 -15.97 10.21 11.63
CA SER A 15 -14.95 9.71 12.56
C SER A 15 -14.18 10.80 13.30
N GLY A 16 -14.43 12.08 13.04
CA GLY A 16 -13.68 13.23 13.58
C GLY A 16 -12.35 13.50 12.87
N ARG A 17 -12.04 12.76 11.79
CA ARG A 17 -10.82 12.95 10.98
C ARG A 17 -11.05 13.95 9.86
N HIS A 18 -10.00 14.67 9.48
CA HIS A 18 -10.05 15.65 8.39
C HIS A 18 -9.58 15.00 7.09
N TYR A 19 -10.10 15.46 5.95
CA TYR A 19 -9.64 15.03 4.65
C TYR A 19 -9.58 16.17 3.62
N ALA A 20 -8.67 16.08 2.67
CA ALA A 20 -8.63 16.96 1.51
C ALA A 20 -8.05 16.26 0.28
N TYR A 21 -8.29 16.85 -0.89
CA TYR A 21 -7.79 16.37 -2.18
C TYR A 21 -6.76 17.35 -2.76
N PRO A 22 -5.50 17.33 -2.30
CA PRO A 22 -4.50 18.28 -2.78
C PRO A 22 -4.13 18.09 -4.27
N GLN A 23 -4.31 16.87 -4.81
CA GLN A 23 -4.10 16.54 -6.22
C GLN A 23 -5.40 16.45 -7.03
N GLY A 24 -6.50 17.00 -6.51
CA GLY A 24 -7.82 16.97 -7.15
C GLY A 24 -8.65 15.72 -6.83
N HIS A 25 -9.96 15.78 -7.11
CA HIS A 25 -10.94 14.76 -6.70
C HIS A 25 -10.76 13.38 -7.35
N ALA A 26 -9.91 13.28 -8.38
CA ALA A 26 -9.59 12.02 -9.05
C ALA A 26 -8.44 11.25 -8.37
N ALA A 27 -7.73 11.89 -7.44
CA ALA A 27 -6.64 11.28 -6.67
C ALA A 27 -7.12 10.81 -5.29
N GLU A 28 -6.33 9.96 -4.61
CA GLU A 28 -6.65 9.54 -3.25
C GLU A 28 -6.63 10.73 -2.27
N PRO A 29 -7.64 10.86 -1.40
CA PRO A 29 -7.67 11.92 -0.40
C PRO A 29 -6.61 11.71 0.66
N VAL A 30 -6.02 12.80 1.13
CA VAL A 30 -5.22 12.80 2.35
C VAL A 30 -6.18 12.84 3.53
N ILE A 31 -6.21 11.81 4.36
CA ILE A 31 -7.06 11.70 5.56
C ILE A 31 -6.18 11.66 6.81
N GLY A 32 -6.41 12.54 7.78
CA GLY A 32 -5.57 12.66 8.97
C GLY A 32 -6.06 13.67 10.00
N THR A 33 -5.13 14.21 10.80
CA THR A 33 -5.42 15.36 11.66
C THR A 33 -5.56 16.63 10.85
N ARG A 34 -6.13 17.68 11.45
CA ARG A 34 -6.26 18.99 10.81
C ARG A 34 -4.91 19.52 10.35
N GLU A 35 -3.85 19.40 11.16
CA GLU A 35 -2.52 19.89 10.79
C GLU A 35 -1.93 19.13 9.59
N GLU A 36 -2.13 17.81 9.53
CA GLU A 36 -1.62 16.98 8.43
C GLU A 36 -2.28 17.35 7.09
N VAL A 37 -3.58 17.62 7.11
CA VAL A 37 -4.35 17.98 5.92
C VAL A 37 -4.07 19.43 5.48
N GLU A 38 -3.94 20.37 6.43
CA GLU A 38 -3.52 21.74 6.16
C GLU A 38 -2.11 21.80 5.56
N ALA A 39 -1.18 20.95 6.03
CA ALA A 39 0.17 20.83 5.49
C ALA A 39 0.18 20.25 4.06
N ALA A 40 -0.68 19.26 3.78
CA ALA A 40 -0.81 18.69 2.45
C ALA A 40 -1.40 19.66 1.42
N LEU A 41 -2.25 20.61 1.87
CA LEU A 41 -2.80 21.69 1.06
C LEU A 41 -1.84 22.90 0.90
N GLY A 42 -0.69 22.90 1.59
CA GLY A 42 0.27 23.99 1.55
C GLY A 42 -0.21 25.28 2.26
N LEU A 43 -1.26 25.20 3.08
CA LEU A 43 -1.85 26.34 3.79
C LEU A 43 -1.01 26.78 5.00
N ARG A 44 -0.19 25.88 5.53
CA ARG A 44 0.86 26.23 6.47
C ARG A 44 2.20 26.16 5.76
N ILE A 45 2.90 27.29 5.72
CA ILE A 45 4.35 27.32 5.58
C ILE A 45 4.89 26.78 6.91
N ALA A 46 4.86 25.46 7.06
CA ALA A 46 5.82 24.86 7.95
C ALA A 46 7.19 25.27 7.40
N ALA A 47 8.02 25.91 8.22
CA ALA A 47 9.47 25.83 8.05
C ALA A 47 9.81 24.39 7.62
N PRO A 48 10.82 24.15 6.78
CA PRO A 48 11.12 22.82 6.27
C PRO A 48 11.56 21.93 7.44
N ALA A 49 10.60 21.44 8.22
CA ALA A 49 10.57 20.10 8.70
C ALA A 49 10.58 19.30 7.41
N SER A 50 11.81 19.02 6.95
CA SER A 50 12.13 17.80 6.26
C SER A 50 11.08 16.79 6.68
N LYS A 51 10.18 16.42 5.76
CA LYS A 51 9.66 15.08 5.84
C LYS A 51 10.93 14.23 5.85
N PRO A 52 11.27 13.48 6.91
CA PRO A 52 11.66 12.13 6.58
C PRO A 52 10.42 11.62 5.84
N ALA A 53 10.52 11.51 4.51
CA ALA A 53 9.70 10.57 3.77
C ALA A 53 9.62 9.36 4.68
N ARG A 54 8.40 9.04 5.16
CA ARG A 54 8.15 7.99 6.14
C ARG A 54 9.03 6.81 5.75
N SER A 55 10.16 6.62 6.44
CA SER A 55 11.05 5.52 6.11
C SER A 55 10.21 4.28 6.39
N PRO A 56 9.92 3.40 5.41
CA PRO A 56 9.66 2.04 5.81
C PRO A 56 10.89 1.62 6.62
N GLY A 57 10.69 1.09 7.83
CA GLY A 57 11.75 0.69 8.75
C GLY A 57 12.88 -0.01 7.99
N GLY A 58 14.10 0.50 8.18
CA GLY A 58 15.16 0.40 7.22
C GLY A 58 15.70 -1.00 6.95
N ARG A 59 16.26 -1.13 5.75
CA ARG A 59 17.68 -1.50 5.60
C ARG A 59 18.22 -0.76 4.38
N ALA A 60 19.35 -0.09 4.59
CA ALA A 60 20.09 0.64 3.57
C ALA A 60 20.12 -0.09 2.22
N LYS A 61 19.66 0.57 1.16
CA LYS A 61 19.93 0.17 -0.23
C LYS A 61 20.01 1.43 -1.10
N ASP A 62 21.04 2.24 -0.87
CA ASP A 62 21.59 3.17 -1.87
C ASP A 62 22.44 2.42 -2.93
N ALA A 63 22.08 1.16 -3.18
CA ALA A 63 22.43 0.42 -4.38
C ALA A 63 21.14 -0.31 -4.79
N PRO A 64 20.69 -0.22 -6.05
CA PRO A 64 19.62 -1.10 -6.53
C PRO A 64 20.15 -2.52 -6.39
N ALA A 65 19.66 -3.25 -5.38
CA ALA A 65 19.97 -4.66 -5.30
C ALA A 65 19.40 -5.32 -6.57
N PRO A 66 20.14 -6.26 -7.17
CA PRO A 66 19.73 -6.86 -8.42
C PRO A 66 18.34 -7.45 -8.27
N LEU A 67 17.44 -7.05 -9.18
CA LEU A 67 16.12 -7.65 -9.32
C LEU A 67 16.33 -9.14 -9.62
N ARG A 68 15.71 -9.98 -8.80
CA ARG A 68 15.71 -11.43 -8.98
C ARG A 68 14.32 -11.85 -9.43
N ARG A 69 14.25 -12.89 -10.25
CA ARG A 69 12.98 -13.47 -10.67
C ARG A 69 12.53 -14.47 -9.63
N PHE A 70 11.25 -14.38 -9.27
CA PHE A 70 10.63 -15.27 -8.32
C PHE A 70 9.37 -15.88 -8.93
N ARG A 71 9.20 -17.17 -8.67
CA ARG A 71 7.96 -17.91 -8.86
C ARG A 71 7.24 -17.98 -7.53
N VAL A 72 6.03 -17.43 -7.48
CA VAL A 72 5.21 -17.42 -6.27
C VAL A 72 3.98 -18.30 -6.47
N VAL A 73 3.81 -19.30 -5.61
CA VAL A 73 2.63 -20.18 -5.62
C VAL A 73 1.67 -19.74 -4.52
N VAL A 74 0.43 -19.47 -4.89
CA VAL A 74 -0.67 -19.13 -3.97
C VAL A 74 -1.51 -20.37 -3.72
N ARG A 75 -1.55 -20.85 -2.47
CA ARG A 75 -2.36 -22.00 -2.06
C ARG A 75 -3.48 -21.56 -1.12
N PHE A 76 -4.67 -22.10 -1.32
CA PHE A 76 -5.85 -21.76 -0.53
C PHE A 76 -6.12 -22.84 0.53
N GLU A 77 -6.75 -22.45 1.63
CA GLU A 77 -7.21 -23.37 2.68
C GLU A 77 -8.32 -24.31 2.20
N TYR A 78 -9.21 -23.79 1.35
CA TYR A 78 -10.29 -24.55 0.71
C TYR A 78 -10.18 -24.43 -0.81
N PRO A 79 -9.21 -25.10 -1.45
CA PRO A 79 -9.05 -25.02 -2.89
C PRO A 79 -10.23 -25.68 -3.60
N ALA A 80 -10.66 -25.10 -4.72
CA ALA A 80 -11.47 -25.81 -5.69
C ALA A 80 -10.69 -27.01 -6.24
N TRP A 81 -11.38 -27.98 -6.85
CA TRP A 81 -10.75 -29.20 -7.35
C TRP A 81 -9.60 -28.90 -8.33
N ASP A 82 -9.79 -27.92 -9.21
CA ASP A 82 -8.79 -27.43 -10.18
C ASP A 82 -7.68 -26.56 -9.56
N LEU A 83 -7.80 -26.17 -8.29
CA LEU A 83 -6.87 -25.26 -7.58
C LEU A 83 -6.08 -25.96 -6.47
N HIS A 84 -6.15 -27.30 -6.38
CA HIS A 84 -5.43 -28.09 -5.37
C HIS A 84 -3.92 -27.78 -5.32
N GLU A 85 -3.30 -27.62 -6.50
CA GLU A 85 -1.86 -27.32 -6.59
C GLU A 85 -1.54 -25.84 -6.29
N GLY A 86 -2.55 -24.97 -6.30
CA GLY A 86 -2.41 -23.53 -6.14
C GLY A 86 -2.20 -22.80 -7.47
N ILE A 87 -2.26 -21.47 -7.42
CA ILE A 87 -2.05 -20.60 -8.58
C ILE A 87 -0.58 -20.17 -8.60
N ALA A 88 0.14 -20.55 -9.65
CA ALA A 88 1.52 -20.13 -9.86
C ALA A 88 1.57 -18.78 -10.59
N TYR A 89 2.34 -17.85 -10.03
CA TYR A 89 2.69 -16.57 -10.62
C TYR A 89 4.19 -16.59 -10.92
N GLU A 90 4.54 -16.61 -12.19
CA GLU A 90 5.91 -16.73 -12.69
C GLU A 90 6.45 -15.37 -13.14
N GLY A 91 7.79 -15.23 -13.20
CA GLY A 91 8.43 -14.01 -13.70
C GLY A 91 8.22 -12.77 -12.83
N ILE A 92 8.03 -12.94 -11.52
CA ILE A 92 7.89 -11.80 -10.59
C ILE A 92 9.26 -11.22 -10.31
N GLU A 93 9.50 -10.01 -10.81
CA GLU A 93 10.73 -9.27 -10.55
C GLU A 93 10.60 -8.58 -9.19
N ALA A 94 11.40 -9.03 -8.23
CA ALA A 94 11.41 -8.44 -6.90
C ALA A 94 12.83 -8.41 -6.33
N VAL A 95 13.03 -7.56 -5.33
CA VAL A 95 14.31 -7.42 -4.64
C VAL A 95 14.42 -8.43 -3.49
N SER A 96 13.32 -9.08 -3.11
CA SER A 96 13.25 -10.12 -2.09
C SER A 96 12.01 -11.03 -2.23
N ARG A 97 12.04 -12.21 -1.60
CA ARG A 97 10.89 -13.12 -1.50
C ARG A 97 9.65 -12.48 -0.86
N ALA A 98 9.86 -11.62 0.15
CA ALA A 98 8.77 -10.94 0.86
C ALA A 98 8.07 -9.92 -0.06
N GLU A 99 8.84 -9.22 -0.87
CA GLU A 99 8.33 -8.27 -1.86
C GLU A 99 7.63 -8.99 -3.03
N ALA A 100 8.20 -10.11 -3.52
CA ALA A 100 7.53 -10.97 -4.49
C ALA A 100 6.16 -11.43 -3.99
N ASN A 101 6.09 -11.90 -2.73
CA ASN A 101 4.82 -12.27 -2.09
C ASN A 101 3.86 -11.08 -1.98
N ALA A 102 4.34 -9.87 -1.70
CA ALA A 102 3.48 -8.68 -1.62
C ALA A 102 2.89 -8.31 -2.99
N ILE A 103 3.71 -8.36 -4.05
CA ILE A 103 3.28 -8.12 -5.43
C ILE A 103 2.21 -9.12 -5.84
N VAL A 104 2.45 -10.41 -5.62
CA VAL A 104 1.50 -11.47 -5.98
C VAL A 104 0.23 -11.40 -5.13
N ARG A 105 0.33 -11.08 -3.85
CA ARG A 105 -0.85 -10.91 -2.99
C ARG A 105 -1.75 -9.77 -3.46
N ARG A 106 -1.17 -8.68 -3.95
CA ARG A 106 -1.93 -7.58 -4.57
C ARG A 106 -2.57 -8.04 -5.88
N ARG A 107 -1.81 -8.67 -6.76
CA ARG A 107 -2.30 -9.16 -8.06
C ARG A 107 -3.43 -10.18 -7.92
N ALA A 108 -3.27 -11.15 -7.03
CA ALA A 108 -4.30 -12.13 -6.72
C ALA A 108 -5.55 -11.51 -6.08
N ARG A 109 -5.42 -10.38 -5.38
CA ARG A 109 -6.59 -9.62 -4.88
C ARG A 109 -7.30 -8.87 -6.01
N ASP A 110 -6.55 -8.24 -6.90
CA ASP A 110 -7.08 -7.52 -8.06
C ASP A 110 -7.78 -8.48 -9.04
N ASP A 111 -7.23 -9.68 -9.22
CA ASP A 111 -7.83 -10.77 -10.02
C ASP A 111 -9.05 -11.45 -9.32
N GLY A 112 -9.37 -11.05 -8.09
CA GLY A 112 -10.49 -11.59 -7.32
C GLY A 112 -10.24 -12.94 -6.64
N HIS A 113 -9.05 -13.52 -6.79
CA HIS A 113 -8.64 -14.76 -6.11
C HIS A 113 -8.48 -14.59 -4.59
N LEU A 114 -8.20 -13.38 -4.11
CA LEU A 114 -8.10 -13.05 -2.68
C LEU A 114 -9.15 -12.01 -2.30
N GLY A 115 -10.33 -12.48 -1.92
CA GLY A 115 -11.49 -11.65 -1.55
C GLY A 115 -12.06 -11.97 -0.16
N VAL A 116 -13.06 -11.18 0.26
CA VAL A 116 -13.81 -11.41 1.49
C VAL A 116 -14.59 -12.73 1.35
N GLY A 117 -14.32 -13.71 2.20
CA GLY A 117 -14.96 -15.03 2.16
C GLY A 117 -14.15 -16.17 1.49
N GLN A 118 -12.97 -15.89 0.91
CA GLN A 118 -12.10 -16.89 0.26
C GLN A 118 -11.21 -17.71 1.23
N GLY A 119 -11.35 -17.50 2.56
CA GLY A 119 -10.55 -18.22 3.57
C GLY A 119 -9.10 -17.74 3.66
N ARG A 120 -8.25 -18.54 4.33
CA ARG A 120 -6.81 -18.22 4.43
C ARG A 120 -6.10 -18.69 3.16
N ALA A 121 -5.11 -17.92 2.73
CA ALA A 121 -4.22 -18.28 1.63
C ALA A 121 -2.76 -18.16 2.07
N TRP A 122 -1.93 -19.09 1.61
CA TRP A 122 -0.49 -19.11 1.82
C TRP A 122 0.21 -18.79 0.50
N LEU A 123 1.24 -17.94 0.57
CA LEU A 123 2.06 -17.59 -0.57
C LEU A 123 3.48 -18.07 -0.34
N THR A 124 3.99 -18.88 -1.28
CA THR A 124 5.36 -19.42 -1.24
C THR A 124 6.14 -18.87 -2.43
N ALA A 125 7.12 -18.01 -2.16
CA ALA A 125 8.04 -17.48 -3.16
C ALA A 125 9.29 -18.35 -3.27
N THR A 126 9.58 -18.80 -4.49
CA THR A 126 10.77 -19.56 -4.88
C THR A 126 11.56 -18.72 -5.87
N GLU A 127 12.88 -18.66 -5.72
CA GLU A 127 13.74 -17.92 -6.66
C GLU A 127 13.90 -18.76 -7.93
N GLU A 128 13.73 -18.14 -9.09
CA GLU A 128 14.06 -18.75 -10.39
C GLU A 128 15.46 -18.27 -10.75
N GLU A 129 16.40 -19.22 -10.82
CA GLU A 129 17.81 -18.99 -11.18
C GLU A 129 17.98 -18.62 -12.66
#